data_AF-A0A9C8KAL4-F1
#
_entry.id   AF-A0A9C8KAL4-F1
#
_cell.length_a   1.000
_cell.length_b   1.000
_cell.length_c   1.000
_cell.angle_alpha   90.00
_cell.angle_beta   90.00
_cell.angle_gamma   90.00
#
_symmetry.space_group_name_H-M   'P 1'
#
loop_
_entity.id
_entity.type
_entity.pdbx_description
1 polymer ?
#
loop_
_entity_poly.entity_id
_entity_poly.type
_entity_poly.pdbx_seq_one_letter_code
_entity_poly.pdbx_strand_id
1 'polypeptide(L)'
;YQWLIKNEHDRSGVQDKMETMVSLGVPYTDEDIENAEQSMEAQASQIQKNFYTDPDFAKSYEADKTDAQENGVAFIEMKDREIVALIAYLQRLGTDIKVKETEEITSKK
;
A
#
# COMPACT_ATOMS: atom_id res chain seq x y z
N TYR A 1 17.18 0.00 5.88
CA TYR A 1 15.99 -0.60 6.51
C TYR A 1 15.61 -1.89 5.80
N GLN A 2 16.39 -2.97 5.96
CA GLN A 2 16.15 -4.23 5.23
C GLN A 2 14.96 -5.04 5.75
N TRP A 3 14.61 -4.86 7.02
CA TRP A 3 13.50 -5.57 7.67
C TRP A 3 12.14 -5.24 7.05
N LEU A 4 11.95 -4.03 6.53
CA LEU A 4 10.70 -3.61 5.88
C LEU A 4 10.33 -4.47 4.66
N ILE A 5 11.33 -5.08 4.02
CA ILE A 5 11.16 -5.95 2.85
C ILE A 5 10.74 -7.37 3.27
N LYS A 6 10.81 -7.71 4.55
CA LYS A 6 10.57 -9.06 5.06
C LYS A 6 9.42 -9.13 6.06
N ASN A 7 9.22 -8.08 6.85
CA ASN A 7 8.20 -8.03 7.87
C ASN A 7 6.80 -7.86 7.26
N GLU A 8 5.85 -8.55 7.85
CA GLU A 8 4.42 -8.36 7.61
C GLU A 8 3.95 -7.03 8.21
N HIS A 9 3.08 -6.34 7.50
CA HIS A 9 2.46 -5.10 7.94
C HIS A 9 1.26 -5.41 8.83
N ASP A 10 1.40 -5.15 10.13
CA ASP A 10 0.26 -5.17 11.06
C ASP A 10 -0.67 -3.99 10.80
N ARG A 11 -1.91 -4.29 10.37
CA ARG A 11 -2.96 -3.32 10.02
C ARG A 11 -4.02 -3.17 11.12
N SER A 12 -3.91 -3.90 12.23
CA SER A 12 -4.95 -3.97 13.27
C SER A 12 -5.36 -2.61 13.86
N GLY A 13 -4.42 -1.67 13.98
CA GLY A 13 -4.68 -0.35 14.54
C GLY A 13 -4.99 0.75 13.51
N VAL A 14 -5.32 0.42 12.26
CA VAL A 14 -5.54 1.44 11.21
C VAL A 14 -6.80 2.27 11.48
N GLN A 15 -7.92 1.62 11.82
CA GLN A 15 -9.19 2.32 12.06
C GLN A 15 -9.10 3.27 13.26
N ASP A 16 -8.59 2.80 14.40
CA ASP A 16 -8.35 3.63 15.60
C ASP A 16 -7.47 4.87 15.29
N LYS A 17 -6.45 4.70 14.43
CA LYS A 17 -5.61 5.80 13.99
C LYS A 17 -6.39 6.79 13.12
N MET A 18 -7.23 6.31 12.21
CA MET A 18 -8.06 7.18 11.37
C MET A 18 -9.08 7.95 12.22
N GLU A 19 -9.74 7.32 13.18
CA GLU A 19 -10.65 7.98 14.14
C GLU A 19 -9.92 9.06 14.97
N THR A 20 -8.70 8.75 15.42
CA THR A 20 -7.84 9.74 16.09
C THR A 20 -7.51 10.90 15.17
N MET A 21 -7.22 10.64 13.89
CA MET A 21 -6.95 11.69 12.90
C MET A 21 -8.19 12.54 12.62
N VAL A 22 -9.39 11.95 12.58
CA VAL A 22 -10.65 12.71 12.51
C VAL A 22 -10.80 13.63 13.70
N SER A 23 -10.49 13.14 14.90
CA SER A 23 -10.50 13.94 16.13
C SER A 23 -9.49 15.10 16.09
N LEU A 24 -8.40 14.95 15.34
CA LEU A 24 -7.38 15.98 15.10
C LEU A 24 -7.72 16.90 13.91
N GLY A 25 -8.87 16.71 13.25
CA GLY A 25 -9.37 17.56 12.17
C GLY A 25 -9.03 17.09 10.76
N VAL A 26 -8.53 15.86 10.58
CA VAL A 26 -8.36 15.25 9.25
C VAL A 26 -9.73 14.83 8.73
N PRO A 27 -10.15 15.24 7.52
CA PRO A 27 -11.52 15.05 7.04
C PRO A 27 -11.74 13.64 6.44
N TYR A 28 -11.53 12.58 7.22
CA TYR A 28 -11.99 11.23 6.84
C TYR A 28 -13.48 11.08 7.12
N THR A 29 -14.16 10.36 6.24
CA THR A 29 -15.55 9.96 6.41
C THR A 29 -15.65 8.63 7.17
N ASP A 30 -16.82 8.33 7.75
CA ASP A 30 -17.06 7.02 8.37
C ASP A 30 -16.87 5.88 7.35
N GLU A 31 -17.26 6.12 6.08
CA GLU A 31 -17.04 5.19 4.97
C GLU A 31 -15.54 4.95 4.69
N ASP A 32 -14.68 5.97 4.81
CA ASP A 32 -13.23 5.82 4.67
C ASP A 32 -12.66 4.91 5.78
N ILE A 33 -13.17 5.03 7.00
CA ILE A 33 -12.72 4.25 8.17
C ILE A 33 -13.21 2.80 8.04
N GLU A 34 -14.48 2.59 7.71
CA GLU A 34 -15.07 1.26 7.50
C GLU A 34 -14.37 0.51 6.37
N ASN A 35 -14.03 1.20 5.28
CA ASN A 35 -13.39 0.60 4.11
C ASN A 35 -11.86 0.69 4.12
N ALA A 36 -11.24 1.06 5.26
CA ALA A 36 -9.80 1.28 5.35
C ALA A 36 -8.99 0.04 4.91
N GLU A 37 -9.33 -1.14 5.42
CA GLU A 37 -8.64 -2.39 5.07
C GLU A 37 -8.77 -2.73 3.59
N GLN A 38 -9.96 -2.57 3.02
CA GLN A 38 -10.25 -2.85 1.62
C GLN A 38 -9.48 -1.88 0.70
N SER A 39 -9.42 -0.61 1.08
CA SER A 39 -8.70 0.43 0.36
C SER A 39 -7.19 0.19 0.39
N MET A 40 -6.64 -0.19 1.55
CA MET A 40 -5.23 -0.58 1.70
C MET A 40 -4.91 -1.80 0.85
N GLU A 41 -5.77 -2.82 0.88
CA GLU A 41 -5.57 -4.05 0.11
C GLU A 41 -5.60 -3.79 -1.40
N ALA A 42 -6.53 -2.96 -1.87
CA ALA A 42 -6.61 -2.56 -3.27
C ALA A 42 -5.34 -1.82 -3.72
N GLN A 43 -4.86 -0.87 -2.92
CA GLN A 43 -3.64 -0.12 -3.21
C GLN A 43 -2.39 -1.01 -3.19
N ALA A 44 -2.25 -1.85 -2.16
CA ALA A 44 -1.14 -2.77 -2.02
C ALA A 44 -1.09 -3.80 -3.16
N SER A 45 -2.25 -4.35 -3.54
CA SER A 45 -2.39 -5.23 -4.69
C SER A 45 -2.00 -4.56 -6.00
N GLN A 46 -2.38 -3.29 -6.20
CA GLN A 46 -1.98 -2.54 -7.39
C GLN A 46 -0.48 -2.30 -7.43
N ILE A 47 0.14 -1.96 -6.30
CA ILE A 47 1.59 -1.80 -6.18
C ILE A 47 2.27 -3.12 -6.53
N GLN A 48 1.88 -4.23 -5.92
CA GLN A 48 2.44 -5.55 -6.22
C GLN A 48 2.37 -5.86 -7.73
N LYS A 49 1.20 -5.68 -8.36
CA LYS A 49 1.03 -5.87 -9.81
C LYS A 49 1.97 -5.00 -10.63
N ASN A 50 2.17 -3.74 -10.24
CA ASN A 50 3.10 -2.84 -10.94
C ASN A 50 4.55 -3.33 -10.81
N PHE A 51 4.97 -3.85 -9.65
CA PHE A 51 6.32 -4.41 -9.48
C PHE A 51 6.54 -5.69 -10.29
N TYR A 52 5.51 -6.51 -10.49
CA TYR A 52 5.58 -7.65 -11.41
C TYR A 52 5.88 -7.29 -12.86
N THR A 53 5.73 -6.01 -13.26
CA THR A 53 6.13 -5.56 -14.60
C THR A 53 7.64 -5.47 -14.77
N ASP A 54 8.41 -5.44 -13.67
CA ASP A 54 9.86 -5.51 -13.67
C ASP A 54 10.33 -6.98 -13.72
N PRO A 55 11.02 -7.42 -14.78
CA PRO A 55 11.49 -8.80 -14.92
C PRO A 55 12.46 -9.25 -13.82
N ASP A 56 13.26 -8.35 -13.26
CA ASP A 56 14.25 -8.70 -12.22
C ASP A 56 13.55 -8.91 -10.87
N PHE A 57 12.57 -8.07 -10.56
CA PHE A 57 11.70 -8.27 -9.41
C PHE A 57 10.90 -9.57 -9.52
N ALA A 58 10.22 -9.80 -10.64
CA ALA A 58 9.39 -10.99 -10.82
C ALA A 58 10.18 -12.30 -10.63
N LYS A 59 11.41 -12.37 -11.16
CA LYS A 59 12.27 -13.56 -10.97
C LYS A 59 12.66 -13.79 -9.51
N SER A 60 13.11 -12.74 -8.82
CA SER A 60 13.53 -12.85 -7.42
C SER A 60 12.35 -13.17 -6.49
N TYR A 61 11.18 -12.60 -6.76
CA TYR A 61 9.97 -12.86 -6.00
C TYR A 61 9.48 -14.31 -6.12
N GLU A 62 9.42 -14.87 -7.33
CA GLU A 62 9.00 -16.26 -7.54
C GLU A 62 10.03 -17.26 -6.99
N ALA A 63 11.33 -16.91 -7.03
CA ALA A 63 12.38 -17.70 -6.39
C ALA A 63 12.18 -17.73 -4.87
N ASP A 64 12.01 -16.57 -4.22
CA ASP A 64 11.75 -16.49 -2.77
C ASP A 64 10.49 -17.27 -2.38
N LYS A 65 9.44 -17.24 -3.21
CA LYS A 65 8.19 -17.97 -2.98
C LYS A 65 8.38 -19.48 -3.07
N THR A 66 9.17 -19.94 -4.05
CA THR A 66 9.53 -21.35 -4.21
C THR A 66 10.38 -21.82 -3.04
N ASP A 67 11.41 -21.06 -2.67
CA ASP A 67 12.28 -21.37 -1.55
C ASP A 67 11.47 -21.46 -0.24
N ALA A 68 10.53 -20.55 -0.02
CA ALA A 68 9.68 -20.59 1.16
C ALA A 68 8.81 -21.85 1.21
N GLN A 69 8.24 -22.24 0.06
CA GLN A 69 7.43 -23.45 -0.06
C GLN A 69 8.26 -24.73 0.16
N GLU A 70 9.47 -24.79 -0.39
CA GLU A 70 10.37 -25.95 -0.24
C GLU A 70 10.88 -26.11 1.20
N ASN A 71 11.15 -24.99 1.87
CA ASN A 71 11.60 -24.99 3.27
C ASN A 71 10.46 -25.03 4.28
N GLY A 72 9.19 -25.06 3.82
CA GLY A 72 8.01 -25.12 4.69
C GLY A 72 7.84 -23.88 5.58
N VAL A 73 8.36 -22.73 5.15
CA VAL A 73 8.21 -21.45 5.87
C VAL A 73 7.08 -20.63 5.28
N ALA A 74 6.38 -19.88 6.12
CA ALA A 74 5.32 -18.98 5.68
C ALA A 74 5.91 -17.89 4.77
N PHE A 75 5.38 -17.78 3.55
CA PHE A 75 5.73 -16.71 2.64
C PHE A 75 4.80 -15.52 2.83
N ILE A 76 5.37 -14.36 3.11
CA ILE A 76 4.63 -13.10 3.21
C ILE A 76 4.56 -12.49 1.81
N GLU A 77 3.37 -12.37 1.25
CA GLU A 77 3.14 -11.74 -0.05
C GLU A 77 3.56 -10.27 -0.02
N MET A 78 4.08 -9.74 -1.14
CA MET A 78 4.61 -8.37 -1.20
C MET A 78 3.60 -7.34 -0.68
N LYS A 79 2.34 -7.42 -1.12
CA LYS A 79 1.24 -6.54 -0.70
C LYS A 79 1.06 -6.45 0.82
N ASP A 80 1.47 -7.48 1.55
CA ASP A 80 1.31 -7.58 3.00
C ASP A 80 2.59 -7.17 3.75
N ARG A 81 3.63 -6.70 3.05
CA ARG A 81 4.90 -6.28 3.67
C ARG A 81 4.94 -4.79 4.02
N GLU A 82 5.67 -4.43 5.08
CA GLU A 82 5.79 -3.04 5.55
C GLU A 82 6.32 -2.07 4.47
N ILE A 83 7.20 -2.52 3.58
CA ILE A 83 7.75 -1.71 2.49
C ILE A 83 6.66 -1.15 1.55
N VAL A 84 5.54 -1.87 1.38
CA VAL A 84 4.47 -1.43 0.48
C VAL A 84 3.77 -0.19 1.01
N ALA A 85 3.61 -0.06 2.33
CA ALA A 85 3.04 1.16 2.94
C ALA A 85 3.92 2.39 2.66
N LEU A 86 5.25 2.23 2.70
CA LEU A 86 6.17 3.32 2.36
C LEU A 86 6.15 3.65 0.87
N ILE A 87 6.08 2.64 0.00
CA ILE A 87 5.97 2.86 -1.45
C ILE A 87 4.67 3.62 -1.76
N ALA A 88 3.54 3.19 -1.18
CA ALA A 88 2.25 3.86 -1.34
C ALA A 88 2.31 5.33 -0.91
N TYR A 89 2.93 5.60 0.25
CA TYR A 89 3.11 6.96 0.75
C TYR A 89 4.01 7.81 -0.19
N LEU A 90 5.14 7.27 -0.62
CA LEU A 90 6.07 7.96 -1.52
C LEU A 90 5.47 8.22 -2.91
N GLN A 91 4.67 7.29 -3.45
CA GLN A 91 3.98 7.48 -4.72
C GLN A 91 2.96 8.63 -4.66
N ARG A 92 2.33 8.81 -3.50
CA ARG A 92 1.34 9.88 -3.26
C ARG A 92 2.00 11.25 -3.05
N LEU A 93 3.22 11.26 -2.50
CA LEU A 93 4.01 12.47 -2.30
C LEU A 93 4.38 13.12 -3.64
N GLY A 94 3.66 14.18 -3.99
CA GLY A 94 3.93 15.01 -5.18
C GLY A 94 3.10 14.69 -6.43
N THR A 95 2.28 13.64 -6.40
CA THR A 95 1.29 13.34 -7.47
C THR A 95 -0.06 13.99 -7.18
N ASP A 96 -0.50 13.97 -5.91
CA ASP A 96 -1.84 14.43 -5.52
C ASP A 96 -2.11 15.90 -5.85
N ILE A 97 -1.08 16.74 -5.74
CA ILE A 97 -1.19 18.17 -6.08
C ILE A 97 -1.49 18.35 -7.57
N LYS A 98 -0.84 17.56 -8.45
CA LYS A 98 -0.99 17.66 -9.90
C LYS A 98 -2.36 17.17 -10.39
N VAL A 99 -2.92 16.14 -9.74
CA VAL A 99 -4.24 15.60 -10.09
C VAL A 99 -5.34 16.63 -9.81
N LYS A 100 -5.31 17.28 -8.64
CA LYS A 100 -6.28 18.32 -8.28
C LYS A 100 -6.26 19.52 -9.23
N GLU A 101 -5.08 19.99 -9.62
CA GLU A 101 -4.96 21.07 -10.63
C GLU A 101 -5.61 20.68 -11.96
N THR A 102 -5.40 19.45 -12.40
CA THR A 102 -5.95 18.95 -13.67
C THR A 102 -7.48 18.85 -13.63
N GLU A 103 -8.04 18.32 -12.54
CA GLU A 103 -9.49 18.20 -12.32
C GLU A 103 -10.18 19.58 -12.26
N GLU A 104 -9.59 20.54 -11.53
CA GLU A 104 -10.11 21.92 -11.48
C GLU A 104 -10.12 22.60 -12.85
N ILE A 105 -9.08 22.37 -13.67
CA ILE A 105 -8.99 22.94 -15.02
C ILE A 105 -10.06 22.32 -15.94
N THR A 106 -10.30 21.01 -15.83
CA THR A 106 -11.32 20.33 -16.63
C THR A 106 -12.75 20.67 -16.20
N SER A 107 -13.01 20.91 -14.91
CA SER A 107 -14.34 21.27 -14.42
C SER A 107 -14.74 22.74 -14.68
N LYS A 108 -13.77 23.60 -15.01
CA LYS A 108 -13.98 25.03 -15.34
C LYS A 108 -14.16 25.27 -16.86
N LYS A 109 -14.15 24.23 -17.69
CA LYS A 109 -14.32 24.29 -19.15
C LYS A 109 -15.67 23.72 -19.56
#